data_AF-L7LWC3-F1
#
_entry.id   AF-L7LWC3-F1
#
_cell.length_a   1.000
_cell.length_b   1.000
_cell.length_c   1.000
_cell.angle_alpha   90.00
_cell.angle_beta   90.00
_cell.angle_gamma   90.00
#
_symmetry.space_group_name_H-M   'P 1'
#
loop_
_entity.id
_entity.type
_entity.pdbx_description
1 polymer ?
#
loop_
_entity_poly.entity_id
_entity_poly.type
_entity_poly.pdbx_seq_one_letter_code
_entity_poly.pdbx_strand_id
1 'polypeptide(L)'
;MHPRCPSGDHVASSSLTLSPLAVAESHSSNRCAQFASCQRDDPYCNRIIGYLNGTPSPPNARLRRQLRQFKLENNVLHRYA
;
A
#
# COMPACT_ATOMS: atom_id res chain seq x y z
N MET A 1 -30.35 29.99 27.91
CA MET A 1 -30.93 28.97 28.82
C MET A 1 -30.92 27.63 28.08
N HIS A 2 -29.89 26.80 28.29
CA HIS A 2 -29.91 25.35 27.95
C HIS A 2 -30.58 24.57 29.12
N PRO A 3 -30.80 23.24 29.07
CA PRO A 3 -30.86 22.25 27.99
C PRO A 3 -32.09 21.30 28.15
N ARG A 4 -32.25 20.26 27.31
CA ARG A 4 -32.59 18.90 27.80
C ARG A 4 -32.51 17.83 26.70
N CYS A 5 -31.49 16.98 26.84
CA CYS A 5 -31.53 15.60 26.37
C CYS A 5 -32.48 14.78 27.27
N PRO A 6 -33.17 13.77 26.75
CA PRO A 6 -33.54 12.59 27.52
C PRO A 6 -32.60 11.43 27.20
N SER A 7 -31.96 10.92 28.25
CA SER A 7 -31.33 9.59 28.28
C SER A 7 -32.35 8.51 27.96
N GLY A 8 -31.95 7.55 27.13
CA GLY A 8 -32.67 6.29 26.94
C GLY A 8 -31.66 5.14 27.03
N ASP A 9 -31.46 4.63 28.24
CA ASP A 9 -30.80 3.35 28.49
C ASP A 9 -31.70 2.22 27.98
N HIS A 10 -31.23 1.42 27.03
CA HIS A 10 -31.70 0.03 26.89
C HIS A 10 -30.58 -0.87 26.38
N VAL A 11 -30.20 -1.78 27.28
CA VAL A 11 -29.29 -2.90 27.12
C VAL A 11 -29.90 -3.91 26.15
N ALA A 12 -29.14 -4.39 25.16
CA ALA A 12 -29.40 -5.68 24.53
C ALA A 12 -28.09 -6.27 23.99
N SER A 13 -27.61 -7.30 24.70
CA SER A 13 -26.66 -8.28 24.19
C SER A 13 -27.09 -8.78 22.82
N SER A 14 -26.16 -8.83 21.89
CA SER A 14 -26.14 -9.85 20.85
C SER A 14 -24.70 -10.17 20.51
N SER A 15 -24.23 -11.31 21.03
CA SER A 15 -23.08 -12.03 20.51
C SER A 15 -23.25 -12.20 19.01
N LEU A 16 -22.37 -11.60 18.23
CA LEU A 16 -22.08 -12.05 16.88
C LEU A 16 -20.64 -12.50 16.86
N THR A 17 -20.45 -13.77 17.24
CA THR A 17 -19.31 -14.57 16.80
C THR A 17 -19.38 -14.67 15.29
N LEU A 18 -18.80 -13.70 14.59
CA LEU A 18 -18.47 -13.83 13.19
C LEU A 18 -16.96 -14.08 13.15
N SER A 19 -16.60 -15.35 13.11
CA SER A 19 -15.34 -15.76 12.49
C SER A 19 -15.54 -15.68 10.98
N PRO A 20 -14.80 -14.85 10.23
CA PRO A 20 -14.46 -15.15 8.86
C PRO A 20 -13.04 -15.70 8.88
N LEU A 21 -12.91 -16.97 9.26
CA LEU A 21 -11.81 -17.77 8.76
C LEU A 21 -12.11 -18.01 7.27
N ALA A 22 -11.13 -17.76 6.42
CA ALA A 22 -11.10 -17.98 4.96
C ALA A 22 -11.52 -16.82 4.03
N VAL A 23 -10.75 -15.73 4.02
CA VAL A 23 -10.36 -15.05 2.75
C VAL A 23 -8.91 -14.55 2.87
N ALA A 24 -7.95 -15.47 3.05
CA ALA A 24 -6.55 -15.08 3.23
C ALA A 24 -5.73 -15.02 1.93
N GLU A 25 -6.22 -15.48 0.78
CA GLU A 25 -5.37 -15.60 -0.42
C GLU A 25 -5.70 -14.65 -1.59
N SER A 26 -6.91 -14.07 -1.67
CA SER A 26 -7.29 -13.24 -2.82
C SER A 26 -6.97 -11.73 -2.66
N HIS A 27 -6.53 -11.31 -1.47
CA HIS A 27 -6.28 -9.89 -1.17
C HIS A 27 -4.86 -9.43 -1.54
N SER A 28 -3.93 -10.37 -1.72
CA SER A 28 -2.52 -10.06 -2.03
C SER A 28 -2.39 -9.40 -3.40
N SER A 29 -2.96 -10.02 -4.45
CA SER A 29 -2.86 -9.51 -5.82
C SER A 29 -3.54 -8.15 -6.02
N ASN A 30 -4.71 -7.93 -5.40
CA ASN A 30 -5.42 -6.65 -5.49
C ASN A 30 -4.65 -5.52 -4.81
N ARG A 31 -4.01 -5.78 -3.67
CA ARG A 31 -3.17 -4.77 -3.00
C ARG A 31 -1.89 -4.49 -3.80
N CYS A 32 -1.22 -5.52 -4.32
CA CYS A 32 -0.05 -5.34 -5.19
C CYS A 32 -0.39 -4.51 -6.44
N ALA A 33 -1.53 -4.77 -7.09
CA ALA A 33 -1.98 -4.00 -8.25
C ALA A 33 -2.24 -2.52 -7.90
N GLN A 34 -2.89 -2.25 -6.76
CA GLN A 34 -3.10 -0.89 -6.27
C GLN A 34 -1.78 -0.16 -5.97
N PHE A 35 -0.84 -0.81 -5.29
CA PHE A 35 0.48 -0.21 -5.01
C PHE A 35 1.27 0.06 -6.29
N ALA A 36 1.28 -0.89 -7.23
CA ALA A 36 1.91 -0.72 -8.54
C ALA A 36 1.29 0.47 -9.31
N SER A 37 -0.03 0.66 -9.25
CA SER A 37 -0.71 1.80 -9.86
C SER A 37 -0.23 3.11 -9.24
N CYS A 38 -0.32 3.26 -7.92
CA CYS A 38 0.07 4.49 -7.23
C CYS A 38 1.55 4.83 -7.46
N GLN A 39 2.44 3.83 -7.53
CA GLN A 39 3.87 4.03 -7.80
C GLN A 39 4.16 4.43 -9.25
N ARG A 40 3.32 4.03 -10.21
CA ARG A 40 3.45 4.47 -11.60
C ARG A 40 3.01 5.92 -11.78
N ASP A 41 2.04 6.35 -11.00
CA ASP A 41 1.55 7.73 -11.00
C ASP A 41 2.52 8.69 -10.28
N ASP A 42 3.30 8.18 -9.31
CA ASP A 42 4.34 8.97 -8.65
C ASP A 42 5.57 9.14 -9.58
N PRO A 43 5.98 10.39 -9.89
CA PRO A 43 7.04 10.66 -10.87
C PRO A 43 8.43 10.20 -10.40
N TYR A 44 8.66 10.15 -9.09
CA TYR A 44 9.92 9.66 -8.54
C TYR A 44 9.98 8.13 -8.67
N CYS A 45 8.93 7.43 -8.24
CA CYS A 45 8.82 5.99 -8.34
C CYS A 45 8.88 5.51 -9.80
N ASN A 46 8.13 6.15 -10.70
CA ASN A 46 8.15 5.85 -12.13
C ASN A 46 9.57 5.99 -12.73
N ARG A 47 10.31 7.03 -12.31
CA ARG A 47 11.69 7.23 -12.75
C ARG A 47 12.63 6.12 -12.24
N ILE A 48 12.50 5.71 -10.98
CA ILE A 48 13.26 4.59 -10.42
C ILE A 48 12.94 3.28 -11.17
N ILE A 49 11.66 3.01 -11.44
CA ILE A 49 11.21 1.86 -12.22
C ILE A 49 11.85 1.87 -13.61
N GLY A 50 11.85 3.03 -14.30
CA GLY A 50 12.50 3.17 -15.61
C GLY A 50 13.99 2.80 -15.57
N TYR A 51 14.73 3.30 -14.56
CA TYR A 51 16.14 2.95 -14.39
C TYR A 51 16.36 1.46 -14.10
N LEU A 52 15.50 0.83 -13.30
CA LEU A 52 15.60 -0.60 -12.99
C LEU A 52 15.28 -1.48 -14.22
N ASN A 53 14.40 -1.03 -15.10
CA ASN A 53 14.10 -1.70 -16.38
C ASN A 53 15.19 -1.49 -17.45
N GLY A 54 16.22 -0.68 -17.17
CA GLY A 54 17.40 -0.50 -18.03
C GLY A 54 17.34 0.67 -19.01
N THR A 55 16.29 1.48 -19.01
CA THR A 55 16.16 2.63 -19.94
C THR A 55 15.50 3.84 -19.27
N PRO A 56 16.15 5.02 -19.24
CA PRO A 56 17.54 5.27 -19.64
C PRO A 56 18.56 4.65 -18.66
N SER A 57 19.83 4.58 -19.07
CA SER A 57 20.91 4.20 -18.13
C SER A 57 21.09 5.28 -17.06
N PRO A 58 21.38 4.93 -15.79
CA PRO A 58 21.48 5.92 -14.72
C PRO A 58 22.70 6.85 -14.91
N PRO A 59 22.51 8.17 -15.02
CA PRO A 59 23.54 9.12 -15.48
C PRO A 59 24.76 9.23 -14.58
N ASN A 60 24.63 9.05 -13.26
CA ASN A 60 25.72 9.30 -12.31
C ASN A 60 25.87 8.20 -11.27
N ALA A 61 27.05 8.14 -10.65
CA ALA A 61 27.41 7.11 -9.68
C ALA A 61 26.54 7.14 -8.40
N ARG A 62 26.12 8.34 -7.98
CA ARG A 62 25.25 8.52 -6.81
C ARG A 62 23.91 7.83 -7.04
N LEU A 63 23.28 8.08 -8.18
CA LEU A 63 22.02 7.45 -8.56
C LEU A 63 22.18 5.94 -8.74
N ARG A 64 23.27 5.47 -9.38
CA ARG A 64 23.57 4.03 -9.46
C ARG A 64 23.64 3.37 -8.08
N ARG A 65 24.24 4.04 -7.09
CA ARG A 65 24.30 3.55 -5.71
C ARG A 65 22.92 3.55 -5.06
N GLN A 66 22.11 4.59 -5.28
CA GLN A 66 20.73 4.65 -4.76
C GLN A 66 19.85 3.54 -5.34
N LEU A 67 19.95 3.27 -6.64
CA LEU A 67 19.16 2.23 -7.30
C LEU A 67 19.39 0.83 -6.73
N ARG A 68 20.58 0.56 -6.15
CA ARG A 68 20.86 -0.71 -5.46
C ARG A 68 20.01 -0.92 -4.19
N GLN A 69 19.40 0.14 -3.66
CA GLN A 69 18.48 0.05 -2.52
C GLN A 69 17.07 -0.36 -2.95
N PHE A 70 16.80 -0.48 -4.25
CA PHE A 70 15.47 -0.77 -4.76
C PHE A 70 15.43 -2.10 -5.51
N LYS A 71 14.26 -2.75 -5.46
CA LYS A 71 13.93 -3.96 -6.21
C LYS A 71 12.55 -3.79 -6.83
N LEU A 72 12.39 -4.19 -8.08
CA LEU A 72 11.08 -4.30 -8.71
C LEU A 72 10.64 -5.76 -8.68
N GLU A 73 9.52 -6.04 -8.03
CA GLU A 73 8.98 -7.40 -7.89
C GLU A 73 7.46 -7.36 -8.10
N ASN A 74 6.94 -8.20 -9.00
CA ASN A 74 5.51 -8.22 -9.35
C ASN A 74 4.93 -6.84 -9.72
N ASN A 75 5.72 -6.01 -10.42
CA ASN A 75 5.41 -4.60 -10.75
C ASN A 75 5.30 -3.64 -9.56
N VAL A 76 5.68 -4.07 -8.35
CA VAL A 76 5.74 -3.23 -7.15
C VAL A 76 7.20 -2.89 -6.86
N LEU A 77 7.47 -1.61 -6.62
CA LEU A 77 8.78 -1.11 -6.23
C LEU A 77 8.95 -1.28 -4.72
N HIS A 78 9.96 -2.04 -4.33
CA HIS A 78 10.37 -2.27 -2.95
C HIS A 78 11.68 -1.54 -2.67
N ARG A 79 11.88 -1.13 -1.41
CA ARG A 79 13.13 -0.55 -0.93
C ARG A 79 13.68 -1.41 0.21
N TYR A 80 14.95 -1.75 0.15
CA TYR A 80 15.66 -2.42 1.23
C TYR A 80 15.89 -1.44 2.40
N ALA A 81 15.67 -1.91 3.62
CA ALA A 81 15.96 -1.18 4.85
C ALA A 81 17.48 -1.12 5.11
#